data_AF-A0A3D2J297-F1
#
_entry.id   AF-A0A3D2J297-F1
#
_cell.length_a   1.000
_cell.length_b   1.000
_cell.length_c   1.000
_cell.angle_alpha   90.00
_cell.angle_beta   90.00
_cell.angle_gamma   90.00
#
_symmetry.space_group_name_H-M   'P 1'
#
loop_
_entity.id
_entity.type
_entity.pdbx_description
1 polymer ?
#
loop_
_entity_poly.entity_id
_entity_poly.type
_entity_poly.pdbx_seq_one_letter_code
_entity_poly.pdbx_strand_id
1 'polypeptide(L)'
;MTIRAVIFDIGGVLLHTVDTSKHRKWEHRFGLNDGELFNIALQGGYEPDATVGAITEQELFRRIAESTGLDEAELEEFKDAFWSSEQLD
;
A
#
# COMPACT_ATOMS: atom_id res chain seq x y z
N MET A 1 -27.72 -8.34 28.25
CA MET A 1 -26.90 -7.34 27.55
C MET A 1 -27.28 -7.39 26.08
N THR A 2 -27.74 -6.29 25.49
CA THR A 2 -28.13 -6.23 24.06
C THR A 2 -27.17 -5.30 23.35
N ILE A 3 -26.33 -5.85 22.48
CA ILE A 3 -25.47 -5.06 21.59
C ILE A 3 -26.37 -4.29 20.62
N ARG A 4 -26.11 -2.99 20.45
CA ARG A 4 -26.90 -2.10 19.57
C ARG A 4 -26.17 -1.70 18.28
N ALA A 5 -24.86 -1.91 18.22
CA ALA A 5 -24.03 -1.62 17.07
C ALA A 5 -22.79 -2.52 17.07
N VAL A 6 -22.31 -2.82 15.87
CA VAL A 6 -21.03 -3.49 15.62
C VAL A 6 -20.29 -2.66 14.58
N ILE A 7 -19.02 -2.38 14.84
CA ILE A 7 -18.13 -1.66 13.94
C ILE A 7 -17.04 -2.65 13.53
N PHE A 8 -16.81 -2.76 12.23
CA PHE A 8 -15.75 -3.59 11.68
C PHE A 8 -14.64 -2.68 11.17
N ASP A 9 -13.41 -3.07 11.45
CA ASP A 9 -12.27 -2.57 10.69
C ASP A 9 -12.32 -3.14 9.25
N ILE A 10 -11.56 -2.56 8.34
CA ILE A 10 -11.42 -3.06 6.97
C ILE A 10 -10.22 -3.99 6.90
N GLY A 11 -9.01 -3.47 7.12
CA GLY A 11 -7.77 -4.23 6.96
C GLY A 11 -7.66 -5.37 7.96
N GLY A 12 -7.48 -6.59 7.47
CA GLY A 12 -7.35 -7.80 8.29
C GLY A 12 -8.65 -8.28 8.95
N VAL A 13 -9.80 -7.65 8.64
CA VAL A 13 -11.12 -8.05 9.15
C VAL A 13 -12.11 -8.32 8.02
N LEU A 14 -12.25 -7.39 7.08
CA LEU A 14 -13.11 -7.55 5.89
C LEU A 14 -12.30 -7.62 4.59
N LEU A 15 -11.10 -7.03 4.60
CA LEU A 15 -10.17 -7.00 3.49
C LEU A 15 -8.89 -7.74 3.86
N HIS A 16 -8.49 -8.70 3.02
CA HIS A 16 -7.35 -9.57 3.24
C HIS A 16 -6.34 -9.49 2.10
N THR A 17 -5.07 -9.40 2.47
CA THR A 17 -3.95 -9.54 1.54
C THR A 17 -3.72 -11.03 1.25
N VAL A 18 -4.05 -11.48 0.03
CA VAL A 18 -4.10 -12.91 -0.33
C VAL A 18 -3.01 -13.37 -1.30
N ASP A 19 -2.60 -12.52 -2.24
CA ASP A 19 -1.55 -12.85 -3.22
C ASP A 19 -0.56 -11.68 -3.37
N THR A 20 0.58 -11.78 -2.69
CA THR A 20 1.66 -10.79 -2.77
C THR A 20 2.71 -11.12 -3.83
N SER A 21 2.47 -12.08 -4.74
CA SER A 21 3.46 -12.48 -5.74
C SER A 21 3.89 -11.32 -6.63
N LYS A 22 2.96 -10.43 -6.98
CA LYS A 22 3.24 -9.22 -7.76
C LYS A 22 4.06 -8.19 -7.01
N HIS A 23 4.11 -8.25 -5.67
CA HIS A 23 4.93 -7.36 -4.86
C HIS A 23 6.42 -7.71 -4.95
N ARG A 24 6.76 -8.99 -5.16
CA ARG A 24 8.14 -9.50 -5.08
C ARG A 24 9.14 -8.76 -5.96
N LYS A 25 8.73 -8.41 -7.19
CA LYS A 25 9.56 -7.62 -8.12
C LYS A 25 9.98 -6.29 -7.48
N TRP A 26 9.03 -5.62 -6.84
CA TRP A 26 9.21 -4.29 -6.26
C TRP A 26 9.92 -4.35 -4.91
N GLU A 27 9.58 -5.32 -4.07
CA GLU A 27 10.27 -5.58 -2.80
C GLU A 27 11.77 -5.80 -3.04
N HIS A 28 12.12 -6.67 -3.99
CA HIS A 28 13.52 -6.89 -4.37
C HIS A 28 14.18 -5.62 -4.95
N ARG A 29 13.47 -4.86 -5.80
CA ARG A 29 13.99 -3.61 -6.38
C ARG A 29 14.30 -2.56 -5.30
N PHE A 30 13.46 -2.47 -4.26
CA PHE A 30 13.60 -1.48 -3.19
C PHE A 30 14.42 -2.00 -2.00
N GLY A 31 14.89 -3.24 -2.03
CA GLY A 31 15.66 -3.84 -0.92
C GLY A 31 14.81 -4.14 0.32
N LEU A 32 13.51 -4.37 0.14
CA LEU A 32 12.57 -4.75 1.19
C LEU A 32 12.51 -6.27 1.35
N ASN A 33 12.07 -6.75 2.51
CA ASN A 33 11.80 -8.17 2.66
C ASN A 33 10.49 -8.56 1.96
N ASP A 34 10.36 -9.85 1.69
CA ASP A 34 9.14 -10.47 1.20
C ASP A 34 7.93 -10.13 2.08
N GLY A 35 6.90 -9.50 1.51
CA GLY A 35 5.66 -9.11 2.20
C GLY A 35 5.70 -7.70 2.79
N GLU A 36 6.79 -6.95 2.60
CA GLU A 36 6.99 -5.62 3.17
C GLU A 36 6.78 -4.49 2.18
N LEU A 37 6.19 -4.71 1.00
CA LEU A 37 6.02 -3.66 -0.01
C LEU A 37 5.39 -2.37 0.55
N PHE A 38 4.36 -2.49 1.39
CA PHE A 38 3.68 -1.35 2.01
C PHE A 38 4.59 -0.51 2.93
N ASN A 39 5.71 -1.07 3.40
CA ASN A 39 6.68 -0.34 4.21
C ASN A 39 7.36 0.78 3.43
N ILE A 40 7.28 0.81 2.09
CA ILE A 40 7.80 1.93 1.31
C ILE A 40 7.12 3.26 1.67
N ALA A 41 5.81 3.22 2.00
CA ALA A 41 5.07 4.41 2.44
C ALA A 41 5.47 4.84 3.88
N LEU A 42 5.82 3.87 4.73
CA LEU A 42 6.31 4.10 6.09
C LEU A 42 7.73 4.66 6.09
N GLN A 43 8.64 4.09 5.30
CA GLN A 43 10.04 4.51 5.20
C GLN A 43 10.18 5.92 4.61
N GLY A 44 9.26 6.31 3.71
CA GLY A 44 9.17 7.68 3.21
C GLY A 44 8.59 8.70 4.20
N GLY A 45 8.04 8.24 5.34
CA GLY A 45 7.38 9.11 6.32
C GLY A 45 6.05 9.72 5.82
N TYR A 46 5.46 9.16 4.76
CA TYR A 46 4.26 9.69 4.11
C TYR A 46 2.96 9.09 4.68
N GLU A 47 3.06 7.93 5.33
CA GLU A 47 1.90 7.20 5.84
C GLU A 47 1.01 8.03 6.79
N PRO A 48 1.53 8.80 7.76
CA PRO A 48 0.66 9.58 8.64
C PRO A 48 -0.18 10.61 7.88
N ASP A 49 0.42 11.29 6.90
CA ASP A 49 -0.24 12.30 6.08
C ASP A 49 -1.26 11.66 5.13
N ALA A 50 -0.95 10.50 4.55
CA ALA A 50 -1.86 9.76 3.68
C ALA A 50 -3.09 9.25 4.45
N THR A 51 -2.88 8.67 5.62
CA THR A 51 -3.92 8.06 6.46
C THR A 51 -4.95 9.10 6.96
N VAL A 52 -4.52 10.34 7.21
CA VAL A 52 -5.42 11.44 7.61
C VAL A 52 -5.93 12.29 6.44
N GLY A 53 -5.55 11.95 5.20
CA GLY A 53 -5.94 12.68 3.99
C GLY A 53 -5.28 14.05 3.81
N ALA A 54 -4.13 14.29 4.45
CA ALA A 54 -3.34 15.51 4.27
C ALA A 54 -2.64 15.57 2.90
N ILE A 55 -2.41 14.41 2.27
CA ILE A 55 -1.94 14.29 0.89
C ILE A 55 -2.90 13.41 0.08
N THR A 56 -2.93 13.64 -1.23
CA THR A 56 -3.68 12.79 -2.17
C THR A 56 -2.91 11.51 -2.48
N GLU A 57 -3.60 10.50 -2.99
CA GLU A 57 -2.95 9.29 -3.52
C GLU A 57 -1.93 9.61 -4.63
N GLN A 58 -2.28 10.53 -5.54
CA GLN A 58 -1.36 10.99 -6.59
C GLN A 58 -0.08 11.62 -5.99
N GLU A 59 -0.21 12.42 -4.94
CA GLU A 59 0.93 13.02 -4.26
C GLU A 59 1.79 11.97 -3.55
N LEU A 60 1.17 10.97 -2.91
CA LEU A 60 1.88 9.84 -2.30
C LEU A 60 2.72 9.08 -3.35
N PHE A 61 2.12 8.68 -4.46
CA PHE A 61 2.82 7.94 -5.52
C PHE A 61 3.89 8.78 -6.22
N ARG A 62 3.67 10.08 -6.40
CA ARG A 62 4.70 11.00 -6.90
C ARG A 62 5.93 11.00 -5.99
N ARG A 63 5.74 11.10 -4.67
CA ARG A 63 6.84 11.08 -3.69
C ARG A 63 7.57 9.73 -3.66
N ILE A 64 6.83 8.62 -3.78
CA ILE A 64 7.43 7.29 -3.89
C ILE A 64 8.33 7.24 -5.13
N ALA A 65 7.82 7.62 -6.31
CA ALA A 65 8.58 7.64 -7.56
C ALA A 65 9.86 8.48 -7.45
N GLU A 66 9.77 9.68 -6.87
CA GLU A 66 10.92 10.56 -6.63
C GLU A 66 11.98 9.94 -5.72
N SER A 67 11.56 9.25 -4.65
CA SER A 67 12.49 8.62 -3.69
C SER A 67 13.11 7.31 -4.18
N THR A 68 12.46 6.64 -5.14
CA THR A 68 12.86 5.31 -5.64
C THR A 68 13.40 5.33 -7.06
N GLY A 69 13.28 6.46 -7.76
CA GLY A 69 13.74 6.64 -9.13
C GLY A 69 12.89 5.89 -10.17
N LEU A 70 11.60 5.68 -9.91
CA LEU A 70 10.69 5.10 -10.90
C LEU A 70 10.41 6.12 -12.01
N ASP A 71 10.43 5.66 -13.26
CA ASP A 71 9.82 6.43 -14.35
C ASP A 71 8.29 6.28 -14.37
N GLU A 72 7.63 6.95 -15.30
CA GLU A 72 6.16 6.97 -15.37
C GLU A 72 5.55 5.60 -15.72
N ALA A 73 6.20 4.82 -16.59
CA ALA A 73 5.71 3.49 -16.94
C ALA A 73 5.89 2.52 -15.77
N GLU A 74 7.02 2.63 -15.06
CA GLU A 74 7.30 1.85 -13.86
C GLU A 74 6.38 2.22 -12.70
N LEU A 75 6.02 3.50 -12.55
CA LEU A 75 5.10 3.96 -11.51
C LEU A 75 3.70 3.38 -11.70
N GLU A 76 3.20 3.34 -12.94
CA GLU A 76 1.90 2.74 -13.22
C GLU A 76 1.92 1.21 -12.98
N GLU A 77 2.97 0.51 -13.40
CA GLU A 77 3.12 -0.92 -13.08
C GLU A 77 3.24 -1.16 -11.56
N PHE A 78 3.92 -0.27 -10.84
CA PHE A 78 4.04 -0.33 -9.38
C PHE A 78 2.69 -0.15 -8.69
N LYS A 79 1.89 0.85 -9.10
CA LYS A 79 0.54 1.09 -8.55
C LYS A 79 -0.38 -0.12 -8.75
N ASP A 80 -0.36 -0.71 -9.94
CA ASP A 80 -1.12 -1.92 -10.22
C ASP A 80 -0.70 -3.07 -9.29
N ALA A 81 0.60 -3.27 -9.11
CA ALA A 81 1.10 -4.29 -8.19
C ALA A 81 0.71 -4.00 -6.73
N PHE A 82 0.84 -2.75 -6.28
CA PHE A 82 0.57 -2.31 -4.90
C PHE A 82 -0.88 -2.60 -4.46
N TRP A 83 -1.84 -2.47 -5.37
CA TRP A 83 -3.26 -2.70 -5.09
C TRP A 83 -3.76 -4.11 -5.45
N SER A 84 -2.92 -4.94 -6.07
CA SER A 84 -3.35 -6.21 -6.67
C SER A 84 -3.63 -7.35 -5.69
N SER A 85 -3.22 -7.20 -4.44
CA SER A 85 -3.19 -8.29 -3.46
C SER A 85 -4.39 -8.32 -2.52
N GLU A 86 -5.28 -7.33 -2.59
CA GLU A 86 -6.41 -7.15 -1.69
C GLU A 86 -7.66 -7.88 -2.20
N GLN A 87 -8.29 -8.66 -1.32
CA GLN A 87 -9.55 -9.36 -1.57
C GLN A 87 -10.56 -9.07 -0.45
N LEU A 88 -11.80 -8.77 -0.85
CA LEU A 88 -12.93 -8.63 0.07
C LEU A 88 -13.57 -10.00 0.34
N ASP A 89 -13.90 -10.27 1.60
CA ASP A 89 -14.65 -11.46 2.05
C ASP A 89 -16.13 -11.46 1.66
#